data_AF-A0A0K1FCI5-F1
#
_entry.id   AF-A0A0K1FCI5-F1
#
_cell.length_a   1.000
_cell.length_b   1.000
_cell.length_c   1.000
_cell.angle_alpha   90.00
_cell.angle_beta   90.00
_cell.angle_gamma   90.00
#
_symmetry.space_group_name_H-M   'P 1'
#
loop_
_entity.id
_entity.type
_entity.pdbx_description
1 polymer ?
#
loop_
_entity_poly.entity_id
_entity_poly.type
_entity_poly.pdbx_seq_one_letter_code
_entity_poly.pdbx_strand_id
1 'polypeptide(L)'
;MIIDTSADPVDALLLAQDEVVSRQQLLQLGLSPGRIRGLSRHWQHPFAGVYVAVRAGRPLTFRQRARAGLLAAGDGSRLRGRSAGYPQGLVDEEPDVVEVLDPWTDRPRGRHPRIAFVRERPRVRLASAVFRGLPCTQPEDTVLDLCGEGGERQTLTRLARACQRRLTTAELLLGRMAGRRRVRHRRLLKEILLDVAAGVHSHLAKRWVDDVERPHGLPPWSGSMSSRRPGTRRTVCTAPPAPCWSWTGRRSIATR
;
A
#
# COMPACT_ATOMS: atom_id res chain seq x y z
N MET A 1 -5.50 -3.11 -47.13
CA MET A 1 -4.82 -3.76 -46.00
C MET A 1 -5.11 -2.92 -44.76
N ILE A 2 -6.25 -3.20 -44.13
CA ILE A 2 -6.69 -2.48 -42.93
C ILE A 2 -5.93 -3.13 -41.78
N ILE A 3 -4.99 -2.40 -41.18
CA ILE A 3 -4.40 -2.78 -39.90
C ILE A 3 -5.51 -2.56 -38.89
N ASP A 4 -6.25 -3.62 -38.59
CA ASP A 4 -7.19 -3.64 -37.48
C ASP A 4 -6.39 -3.36 -36.21
N THR A 5 -6.45 -2.10 -35.78
CA THR A 5 -5.80 -1.60 -34.56
C THR A 5 -6.80 -1.71 -33.41
N SER A 6 -7.58 -2.79 -33.36
CA SER A 6 -8.09 -3.28 -32.09
C SER A 6 -6.97 -4.10 -31.46
N ALA A 7 -6.34 -3.57 -30.39
CA ALA A 7 -5.35 -4.33 -29.65
C ALA A 7 -5.94 -5.70 -29.28
N ASP A 8 -5.24 -6.81 -29.60
CA ASP A 8 -5.68 -8.15 -29.22
C ASP A 8 -5.99 -8.11 -27.72
N PRO A 9 -7.20 -8.52 -27.26
CA PRO A 9 -7.55 -8.48 -25.85
C PRO A 9 -6.54 -9.22 -24.96
N VAL A 10 -5.82 -10.19 -25.51
CA VAL A 10 -4.71 -10.87 -24.83
C VAL A 10 -3.51 -9.95 -24.61
N ASP A 11 -3.11 -9.19 -25.63
CA ASP A 11 -1.98 -8.26 -25.55
C ASP A 11 -2.29 -7.11 -24.57
N ALA A 12 -3.52 -6.59 -24.61
CA ALA A 12 -3.98 -5.59 -23.65
C ALA A 12 -3.94 -6.13 -22.20
N LEU A 13 -4.35 -7.38 -21.99
CA LEU A 13 -4.30 -8.02 -20.69
C LEU A 13 -2.85 -8.24 -20.21
N LEU A 14 -1.97 -8.72 -21.08
CA LEU A 14 -0.55 -8.92 -20.79
C LEU A 14 0.11 -7.60 -20.36
N LEU A 15 -0.11 -6.52 -21.12
CA LEU A 15 0.44 -5.21 -20.80
C LEU A 15 -0.06 -4.68 -19.44
N ALA A 16 -1.36 -4.84 -19.17
CA ALA A 16 -1.95 -4.44 -17.88
C ALA A 16 -1.47 -5.32 -16.70
N GLN A 17 -1.00 -6.54 -17.01
CA GLN A 17 -0.63 -7.55 -16.03
C GLN A 17 0.86 -7.89 -16.02
N ASP A 18 1.75 -6.94 -16.33
CA ASP A 18 3.20 -7.15 -16.24
C ASP A 18 3.68 -8.39 -17.03
N GLU A 19 3.04 -8.71 -18.15
CA GLU A 19 3.25 -9.92 -18.96
C GLU A 19 2.87 -11.24 -18.26
N VAL A 20 2.02 -11.22 -17.24
CA VAL A 20 1.58 -12.40 -16.49
C VAL A 20 0.08 -12.61 -16.59
N VAL A 21 -0.34 -13.81 -16.99
CA VAL A 21 -1.76 -14.17 -17.14
C VAL A 21 -2.04 -15.56 -16.60
N SER A 22 -3.28 -15.79 -16.15
CA SER A 22 -3.74 -17.11 -15.77
C SER A 22 -4.48 -17.80 -16.92
N ARG A 23 -4.50 -19.14 -16.91
CA ARG A 23 -5.30 -19.94 -17.83
C ARG A 23 -6.78 -19.56 -17.75
N GLN A 24 -7.28 -19.28 -16.56
CA GLN A 24 -8.67 -18.88 -16.36
C GLN A 24 -8.98 -17.56 -17.08
N GLN A 25 -8.09 -16.57 -16.99
CA GLN A 25 -8.26 -15.29 -17.69
C GLN A 25 -8.27 -15.48 -19.22
N LEU A 26 -7.34 -16.29 -19.76
CA LEU A 26 -7.30 -16.57 -21.19
C LEU A 26 -8.55 -17.30 -21.69
N LEU A 27 -9.09 -18.24 -20.89
CA LEU A 27 -10.36 -18.90 -21.21
C LEU A 27 -11.54 -17.93 -21.17
N GLN A 28 -11.56 -17.00 -20.21
CA GLN A 28 -12.60 -15.95 -20.10
C GLN A 28 -12.56 -14.98 -21.28
N LEU A 29 -11.38 -14.78 -21.89
CA LEU A 29 -11.23 -14.05 -23.17
C LEU A 29 -11.60 -14.89 -24.41
N GLY A 30 -12.09 -16.12 -24.23
CA GLY A 30 -12.59 -16.97 -25.31
C GLY A 30 -11.52 -17.82 -26.02
N LEU A 31 -10.29 -17.90 -25.51
CA LEU A 31 -9.26 -18.72 -26.14
C LEU A 31 -9.51 -20.21 -25.89
N SER A 32 -9.40 -21.02 -26.94
CA SER A 32 -9.46 -22.48 -26.80
C SER A 32 -8.19 -23.02 -26.10
N PRO A 33 -8.26 -24.19 -25.42
CA PRO A 33 -7.08 -24.81 -24.82
C PRO A 33 -5.94 -25.07 -25.82
N GLY A 34 -6.26 -25.35 -27.09
CA GLY A 34 -5.28 -25.51 -28.15
C GLY A 34 -4.54 -24.22 -28.47
N ARG A 35 -5.27 -23.10 -28.58
CA ARG A 35 -4.67 -21.77 -28.80
C ARG A 35 -3.79 -21.35 -27.62
N ILE A 36 -4.23 -21.59 -26.38
CA ILE A 36 -3.44 -21.32 -25.18
C ILE A 36 -2.11 -22.10 -25.20
N ARG A 37 -2.14 -23.40 -25.53
CA ARG A 37 -0.92 -24.21 -25.66
C ARG A 37 0.02 -23.68 -26.74
N GLY A 38 -0.52 -23.24 -27.87
CA GLY A 38 0.27 -22.66 -28.96
C GLY A 38 0.99 -21.37 -28.53
N LEU A 39 0.24 -20.42 -27.96
CA LEU A 39 0.76 -19.13 -27.49
C LEU A 39 1.79 -19.28 -26.36
N SER A 40 1.49 -20.12 -25.37
CA SER A 40 2.33 -20.28 -24.18
C SER A 40 3.50 -21.25 -24.35
N ARG A 41 3.72 -21.78 -25.56
CA ARG A 41 4.80 -22.75 -25.85
C ARG A 41 6.19 -22.22 -25.51
N HIS A 42 6.41 -20.92 -25.69
CA HIS A 42 7.70 -20.26 -25.44
C HIS A 42 7.74 -19.43 -24.15
N TRP A 43 6.63 -19.41 -23.42
CA TRP A 43 6.46 -18.65 -22.18
C TRP A 43 6.97 -19.44 -20.97
N GLN A 44 7.16 -18.73 -19.85
CA GLN A 44 7.48 -19.37 -18.57
C GLN A 44 6.22 -19.77 -17.83
N HIS A 45 6.31 -20.87 -17.07
CA HIS A 45 5.19 -21.49 -16.35
C HIS A 45 5.55 -21.63 -14.86
N PRO A 46 5.63 -20.52 -14.09
CA PRO A 46 6.08 -20.58 -12.70
C PRO A 46 5.15 -21.41 -11.80
N PHE A 47 3.87 -21.53 -12.16
CA PHE A 47 2.88 -22.36 -11.49
C PHE A 47 1.91 -22.98 -12.50
N ALA A 48 1.20 -24.03 -12.09
CA ALA A 48 0.17 -24.64 -12.92
C ALA A 48 -0.91 -23.61 -13.30
N GLY A 49 -1.11 -23.41 -14.62
CA GLY A 49 -2.10 -22.48 -15.14
C GLY A 49 -1.74 -21.00 -14.96
N VAL A 50 -0.50 -20.66 -14.62
CA VAL A 50 0.02 -19.29 -14.61
C VAL A 50 1.13 -19.19 -15.62
N TYR A 51 1.02 -18.21 -16.51
CA TYR A 51 1.92 -18.01 -17.63
C TYR A 51 2.58 -16.63 -17.53
N VAL A 52 3.86 -16.57 -17.85
CA VAL A 52 4.59 -15.31 -18.02
C VAL A 52 5.09 -15.24 -19.45
N ALA A 53 4.65 -14.24 -20.21
CA ALA A 53 4.97 -14.05 -21.63
C ALA A 53 6.42 -13.58 -21.89
N VAL A 54 7.36 -14.13 -21.12
CA VAL A 54 8.79 -13.94 -21.24
C VAL A 54 9.40 -15.26 -21.70
N ARG A 55 10.40 -15.19 -22.59
CA ARG A 55 11.15 -16.37 -23.03
C ARG A 55 11.72 -17.14 -21.83
N ALA A 56 11.62 -18.47 -21.89
CA ALA A 56 12.23 -19.37 -20.90
C ALA A 56 13.72 -19.07 -20.67
N GLY A 57 14.17 -19.20 -19.41
CA GLY A 57 15.56 -18.97 -19.00
C GLY A 57 15.92 -17.53 -18.66
N ARG A 58 15.05 -16.54 -18.93
CA ARG A 58 15.26 -15.17 -18.43
C ARG A 58 14.75 -15.03 -17.00
N PRO A 59 15.48 -14.30 -16.12
CA PRO A 59 15.01 -14.06 -14.77
C PRO A 59 13.74 -13.21 -14.79
N LEU A 60 12.73 -13.64 -14.03
CA LEU A 60 11.50 -12.86 -13.84
C LEU A 60 11.78 -11.62 -13.01
N THR A 61 11.18 -10.48 -13.36
CA THR A 61 11.21 -9.25 -12.56
C THR A 61 10.42 -9.41 -11.26
N PHE A 62 10.61 -8.52 -10.26
CA PHE A 62 9.78 -8.55 -9.05
C PHE A 62 8.28 -8.47 -9.36
N ARG A 63 7.87 -7.59 -10.27
CA ARG A 63 6.45 -7.42 -10.62
C ARG A 63 5.86 -8.69 -11.24
N GLN A 64 6.62 -9.37 -12.10
CA GLN A 64 6.22 -10.67 -12.66
C GLN A 64 6.13 -11.75 -11.59
N ARG A 65 7.13 -11.84 -10.69
CA ARG A 65 7.09 -12.80 -9.56
C ARG A 65 5.89 -12.52 -8.64
N ALA A 66 5.64 -11.25 -8.31
CA ALA A 66 4.53 -10.80 -7.49
C ALA A 66 3.19 -11.19 -8.10
N ARG A 67 2.97 -10.86 -9.38
CA ARG A 67 1.71 -11.15 -10.05
C ARG A 67 1.52 -12.64 -10.30
N ALA A 68 2.58 -13.37 -10.64
CA ALA A 68 2.52 -14.82 -10.77
C ALA A 68 2.12 -15.49 -9.45
N GLY A 69 2.69 -15.04 -8.33
CA GLY A 69 2.32 -15.50 -7.00
C GLY A 69 0.87 -15.16 -6.64
N LEU A 70 0.40 -13.94 -6.93
CA LEU A 70 -0.98 -13.52 -6.68
C LEU A 70 -2.00 -14.33 -7.51
N LEU A 71 -1.75 -14.51 -8.81
CA LEU A 71 -2.62 -15.32 -9.67
C LEU A 71 -2.58 -16.80 -9.27
N ALA A 72 -1.41 -17.30 -8.86
CA ALA A 72 -1.28 -18.66 -8.34
C ALA A 72 -2.03 -18.84 -7.04
N ALA A 73 -2.06 -17.83 -6.15
CA ALA A 73 -2.83 -17.82 -4.91
C ALA A 73 -4.34 -17.62 -5.15
N GLY A 74 -4.70 -16.89 -6.20
CA GLY A 74 -6.09 -16.60 -6.56
C GLY A 74 -6.69 -15.45 -5.75
N ASP A 75 -8.01 -15.36 -5.79
CA ASP A 75 -8.76 -14.20 -5.32
C ASP A 75 -8.64 -13.99 -3.82
N GLY A 76 -8.43 -12.74 -3.40
CA GLY A 76 -8.21 -12.37 -2.00
C GLY A 76 -6.74 -12.48 -1.56
N SER A 77 -5.85 -12.97 -2.41
CA SER A 77 -4.41 -12.93 -2.16
C SER A 77 -3.85 -11.52 -2.25
N ARG A 78 -2.74 -11.30 -1.53
CA ARG A 78 -2.10 -10.00 -1.41
C ARG A 78 -0.64 -10.13 -1.03
N LEU A 79 0.18 -9.18 -1.44
CA LEU A 79 1.56 -9.10 -0.98
C LEU A 79 1.59 -8.72 0.50
N ARG A 80 2.64 -9.15 1.23
CA ARG A 80 2.87 -8.81 2.64
C ARG A 80 4.32 -8.42 2.90
N GLY A 81 4.59 -7.95 4.13
CA GLY A 81 5.95 -7.71 4.62
C GLY A 81 6.74 -6.81 3.67
N ARG A 82 7.98 -7.20 3.34
CA ARG A 82 8.80 -6.45 2.37
C ARG A 82 8.20 -6.41 0.97
N SER A 83 7.49 -7.46 0.54
CA SER A 83 6.86 -7.52 -0.80
C SER A 83 5.68 -6.56 -0.94
N ALA A 84 4.92 -6.30 0.11
CA ALA A 84 3.96 -5.19 0.13
C ALA A 84 4.65 -3.84 0.32
N GLY A 85 5.68 -3.80 1.17
CA GLY A 85 6.39 -2.57 1.52
C GLY A 85 7.10 -1.92 0.35
N TYR A 86 7.61 -2.71 -0.60
CA TYR A 86 8.29 -2.19 -1.78
C TYR A 86 7.38 -1.33 -2.69
N PRO A 87 6.24 -1.82 -3.24
CA PRO A 87 5.33 -0.99 -4.02
C PRO A 87 4.66 0.13 -3.21
N GLN A 88 4.54 -0.02 -1.89
CA GLN A 88 4.05 1.03 -0.97
C GLN A 88 5.07 2.15 -0.71
N GLY A 89 6.35 1.94 -1.05
CA GLY A 89 7.42 2.88 -0.69
C GLY A 89 7.76 2.85 0.80
N LEU A 90 7.49 1.75 1.52
CA LEU A 90 8.01 1.50 2.88
C LEU A 90 9.41 0.90 2.86
N VAL A 91 9.72 0.15 1.80
CA VAL A 91 11.03 -0.49 1.56
C VAL A 91 11.56 0.04 0.22
N ASP A 92 12.81 0.47 0.17
CA ASP A 92 13.40 0.97 -1.08
C ASP A 92 14.08 -0.15 -1.89
N GLU A 93 14.57 -1.18 -1.22
CA GLU A 93 15.23 -2.32 -1.84
C GLU A 93 14.21 -3.32 -2.37
N GLU A 94 14.38 -3.77 -3.61
CA GLU A 94 13.57 -4.85 -4.19
C GLU A 94 13.77 -6.15 -3.35
N PRO A 95 12.69 -6.80 -2.91
CA PRO A 95 12.79 -8.09 -2.22
C PRO A 95 13.20 -9.25 -3.14
N ASP A 96 14.18 -10.04 -2.72
CA ASP A 96 14.60 -11.25 -3.43
C ASP A 96 13.51 -12.31 -3.51
N VAL A 97 12.76 -12.48 -2.41
CA VAL A 97 11.63 -13.40 -2.28
C VAL A 97 10.34 -12.60 -2.19
N VAL A 98 9.37 -12.95 -3.04
CA VAL A 98 8.01 -12.42 -2.99
C VAL A 98 7.20 -13.22 -1.97
N GLU A 99 6.70 -12.56 -0.94
CA GLU A 99 5.77 -13.13 0.01
C GLU A 99 4.33 -12.79 -0.36
N VAL A 100 3.55 -13.83 -0.63
CA VAL A 100 2.12 -13.73 -0.94
C VAL A 100 1.33 -14.28 0.23
N LEU A 101 0.45 -13.46 0.80
CA LEU A 101 -0.58 -13.94 1.71
C LEU A 101 -1.61 -14.73 0.92
N ASP A 102 -1.72 -16.00 1.26
CA ASP A 102 -2.71 -16.91 0.71
C ASP A 102 -3.98 -16.80 1.58
N PRO A 103 -5.12 -16.40 1.01
CA PRO A 103 -6.40 -16.58 1.69
C PRO A 103 -6.57 -18.07 1.94
N TRP A 104 -7.03 -18.42 3.15
CA TRP A 104 -7.11 -19.80 3.63
C TRP A 104 -7.89 -20.72 2.66
N THR A 105 -7.17 -21.28 1.70
CA THR A 105 -7.69 -22.15 0.64
C THR A 105 -6.83 -23.40 0.60
N ASP A 106 -7.47 -24.57 0.50
CA ASP A 106 -6.78 -25.86 0.48
C ASP A 106 -6.21 -26.21 -0.91
N ARG A 107 -5.98 -25.21 -1.76
CA ARG A 107 -5.40 -25.45 -3.08
C ARG A 107 -3.89 -25.70 -2.94
N PRO A 108 -3.37 -26.87 -3.33
CA PRO A 108 -1.93 -27.10 -3.35
C PRO A 108 -1.28 -26.14 -4.34
N ARG A 109 -0.30 -25.37 -3.86
CA ARG A 109 0.56 -24.52 -4.70
C ARG A 109 1.84 -25.28 -5.01
N GLY A 110 2.34 -25.12 -6.23
CA GLY A 110 3.72 -25.53 -6.56
C GLY A 110 4.72 -24.76 -5.70
N ARG A 111 5.95 -25.27 -5.61
CA ARG A 111 7.07 -24.57 -4.98
C ARG A 111 7.78 -23.70 -6.02
N HIS A 112 8.17 -22.50 -5.61
CA HIS A 112 9.00 -21.62 -6.43
C HIS A 112 10.12 -21.02 -5.55
N PRO A 113 11.37 -20.96 -6.01
CA PRO A 113 12.51 -20.58 -5.17
C PRO A 113 12.46 -19.12 -4.69
N ARG A 114 11.74 -18.25 -5.40
CA ARG A 114 11.64 -16.80 -5.10
C ARG A 114 10.22 -16.33 -4.81
N ILE A 115 9.29 -17.25 -4.57
CA ILE A 115 7.90 -16.90 -4.20
C ILE A 115 7.48 -17.81 -3.04
N ALA A 116 7.12 -17.20 -1.93
CA ALA A 116 6.69 -17.88 -0.70
C ALA A 116 5.23 -17.57 -0.42
N PHE A 117 4.43 -18.63 -0.21
CA PHE A 117 3.03 -18.50 0.21
C PHE A 117 2.95 -18.56 1.73
N VAL A 118 2.35 -17.53 2.33
CA VAL A 118 2.16 -17.42 3.77
C VAL A 118 0.67 -17.51 4.06
N ARG A 119 0.27 -18.54 4.80
CA ARG A 119 -1.13 -18.71 5.20
C ARG A 119 -1.51 -17.67 6.25
N GLU A 120 -2.64 -17.02 6.03
CA GLU A 120 -3.26 -16.15 7.00
C GLU A 120 -4.58 -16.72 7.49
N ARG A 121 -4.81 -16.61 8.80
CA ARG A 121 -6.12 -16.90 9.36
C ARG A 121 -7.10 -15.79 8.96
N PRO A 122 -8.37 -16.12 8.66
CA PRO A 122 -9.37 -15.11 8.35
C PRO A 122 -9.43 -13.99 9.41
N ARG A 123 -9.70 -12.76 8.95
CA ARG A 123 -9.89 -11.56 9.78
C ARG A 123 -8.67 -11.08 10.58
N VAL A 124 -7.47 -11.61 10.33
CA VAL A 124 -6.25 -11.12 11.00
C VAL A 124 -5.84 -9.77 10.48
N ARG A 125 -5.94 -9.51 9.17
CA ARG A 125 -5.55 -8.25 8.48
C ARG A 125 -6.73 -7.52 7.86
N LEU A 126 -6.56 -6.20 7.66
CA LEU A 126 -7.56 -5.37 6.98
C LEU A 126 -7.80 -5.82 5.53
N ALA A 127 -8.86 -5.29 4.91
CA ALA A 127 -9.08 -5.47 3.47
C ALA A 127 -7.86 -4.96 2.67
N SER A 128 -7.54 -5.63 1.57
CA SER A 128 -6.41 -5.27 0.72
C SER A 128 -6.56 -3.86 0.12
N ALA A 129 -5.42 -3.25 -0.18
CA ALA A 129 -5.34 -2.07 -1.02
C ALA A 129 -4.42 -2.33 -2.21
N VAL A 130 -4.63 -1.62 -3.31
CA VAL A 130 -3.84 -1.77 -4.54
C VAL A 130 -2.76 -0.69 -4.57
N PHE A 131 -1.50 -1.10 -4.65
CA PHE A 131 -0.35 -0.20 -4.79
C PHE A 131 0.41 -0.54 -6.06
N ARG A 132 0.58 0.45 -6.95
CA ARG A 132 1.22 0.26 -8.26
C ARG A 132 0.64 -0.95 -9.03
N GLY A 133 -0.68 -1.12 -9.00
CA GLY A 133 -1.39 -2.21 -9.66
C GLY A 133 -1.29 -3.59 -8.98
N LEU A 134 -0.69 -3.68 -7.79
CA LEU A 134 -0.54 -4.94 -7.04
C LEU A 134 -1.38 -4.92 -5.75
N PRO A 135 -2.24 -5.93 -5.53
CA PRO A 135 -2.89 -6.15 -4.24
C PRO A 135 -1.87 -6.35 -3.11
N CYS A 136 -1.94 -5.52 -2.08
CA CYS A 136 -1.06 -5.55 -0.92
C CYS A 136 -1.87 -5.51 0.38
N THR A 137 -1.24 -5.88 1.50
CA THR A 137 -1.72 -5.53 2.84
C THR A 137 -1.81 -4.02 3.02
N GLN A 138 -2.68 -3.53 3.91
CA GLN A 138 -2.71 -2.10 4.24
C GLN A 138 -1.36 -1.63 4.81
N PRO A 139 -0.99 -0.36 4.64
CA PRO A 139 0.27 0.18 5.15
C PRO A 139 0.50 -0.13 6.63
N GLU A 140 -0.53 -0.06 7.48
CA GLU A 140 -0.42 -0.35 8.91
C GLU A 140 -0.05 -1.80 9.17
N ASP A 141 -0.65 -2.74 8.42
CA ASP A 141 -0.33 -4.16 8.52
C ASP A 141 1.07 -4.46 8.01
N THR A 142 1.47 -3.80 6.92
CA THR A 142 2.82 -3.90 6.36
C THR A 142 3.87 -3.38 7.33
N VAL A 143 3.66 -2.19 7.92
CA VAL A 143 4.57 -1.59 8.91
C VAL A 143 4.72 -2.50 10.13
N LEU A 144 3.62 -3.00 10.67
CA LEU A 144 3.65 -3.90 11.82
C LEU A 144 4.34 -5.25 11.50
N ASP A 145 4.19 -5.76 10.27
CA ASP A 145 4.91 -6.95 9.81
C ASP A 145 6.42 -6.68 9.69
N LEU A 146 6.80 -5.57 9.05
CA LEU A 146 8.19 -5.15 8.89
C LEU A 146 8.86 -4.92 10.24
N CYS A 147 8.19 -4.31 11.21
CA CYS A 147 8.71 -4.17 12.58
C CYS A 147 9.01 -5.53 13.23
N GLY A 148 8.30 -6.59 12.82
CA GLY A 148 8.52 -7.94 13.31
C GLY A 148 9.77 -8.65 12.77
N GLU A 149 10.39 -8.16 11.70
CA GLU A 149 11.51 -8.83 11.02
C GLU A 149 12.89 -8.47 11.60
N GLY A 150 12.98 -7.44 12.45
CA GLY A 150 14.25 -6.91 12.95
C GLY A 150 14.35 -6.82 14.47
N GLY A 151 15.46 -6.25 14.93
CA GLY A 151 15.63 -5.80 16.30
C GLY A 151 14.92 -4.46 16.54
N GLU A 152 15.04 -3.96 17.77
CA GLU A 152 14.39 -2.72 18.21
C GLU A 152 14.84 -1.51 17.40
N ARG A 153 16.14 -1.39 17.10
CA ARG A 153 16.68 -0.30 16.30
C ARG A 153 16.10 -0.25 14.89
N GLN A 154 16.02 -1.40 14.19
CA GLN A 154 15.41 -1.43 12.84
C GLN A 154 13.91 -1.14 12.90
N THR A 155 13.24 -1.58 13.97
CA THR A 155 11.83 -1.30 14.23
C THR A 155 11.57 0.20 14.33
N LEU A 156 12.37 0.91 15.13
CA LEU A 156 12.31 2.37 15.28
C LEU A 156 12.51 3.09 13.95
N THR A 157 13.53 2.73 13.18
CA THR A 157 13.81 3.33 11.88
C THR A 157 12.64 3.14 10.90
N ARG A 158 12.05 1.94 10.86
CA ARG A 158 10.91 1.62 9.98
C ARG A 158 9.66 2.42 10.37
N LEU A 159 9.39 2.52 11.66
CA LEU A 159 8.27 3.29 12.20
C LEU A 159 8.40 4.77 11.85
N ALA A 160 9.55 5.37 12.18
CA ALA A 160 9.83 6.78 11.91
C ALA A 160 9.71 7.10 10.43
N ARG A 161 10.27 6.24 9.56
CA ARG A 161 10.17 6.38 8.10
C ARG A 161 8.73 6.34 7.61
N ALA A 162 7.91 5.40 8.11
CA ALA A 162 6.52 5.27 7.69
C ALA A 162 5.71 6.53 8.02
N CYS A 163 5.91 7.10 9.22
CA CYS A 163 5.27 8.36 9.62
C CYS A 163 5.81 9.56 8.82
N GLN A 164 7.13 9.66 8.64
CA GLN A 164 7.76 10.76 7.88
C GLN A 164 7.31 10.79 6.41
N ARG A 165 7.15 9.62 5.79
CA ARG A 165 6.63 9.47 4.42
C ARG A 165 5.10 9.65 4.33
N ARG A 166 4.43 9.93 5.45
CA ARG A 166 2.96 10.10 5.55
C ARG A 166 2.18 8.89 5.02
N LEU A 167 2.74 7.69 5.19
CA LEU A 167 2.12 6.44 4.74
C LEU A 167 1.13 5.88 5.77
N THR A 168 1.25 6.30 7.02
CA THR A 168 0.37 5.97 8.16
C THR A 168 0.57 7.01 9.27
N THR A 169 -0.30 7.00 10.28
CA THR A 169 -0.13 7.77 11.52
C THR A 169 0.06 6.85 12.73
N ALA A 170 0.43 7.43 13.88
CA ALA A 170 0.62 6.67 15.09
C ALA A 170 -0.70 6.11 15.65
N GLU A 171 -1.79 6.87 15.51
CA GLU A 171 -3.15 6.51 15.94
C GLU A 171 -3.68 5.33 15.13
N LEU A 172 -3.48 5.34 13.81
CA LEU A 172 -3.87 4.24 12.93
C LEU A 172 -3.10 2.95 13.27
N LEU A 173 -1.80 3.06 13.54
CA LEU A 173 -0.97 1.93 13.97
C LEU A 173 -1.40 1.38 15.33
N LEU A 174 -1.71 2.24 16.30
CA LEU A 174 -2.23 1.85 17.62
C LEU A 174 -3.57 1.11 17.49
N GLY A 175 -4.51 1.68 16.74
CA GLY A 175 -5.81 1.07 16.47
C GLY A 175 -5.66 -0.28 15.79
N ARG A 176 -4.78 -0.37 14.78
CA ARG A 176 -4.49 -1.62 14.09
C ARG A 176 -3.84 -2.67 14.99
N MET A 177 -2.91 -2.24 15.84
CA MET A 177 -2.24 -3.11 16.80
C MET A 177 -3.21 -3.65 17.85
N ALA A 178 -4.26 -2.92 18.22
CA ALA A 178 -5.30 -3.40 19.13
C ALA A 178 -6.04 -4.62 18.55
N GLY A 179 -6.30 -4.64 17.24
CA GLY A 179 -6.96 -5.75 16.55
C GLY A 179 -6.08 -6.97 16.27
N ARG A 180 -4.77 -6.92 16.53
CA ARG A 180 -3.83 -8.03 16.27
C ARG A 180 -3.44 -8.75 17.57
N ARG A 181 -3.75 -10.05 17.64
CA ARG A 181 -3.38 -10.92 18.77
C ARG A 181 -1.86 -11.02 18.99
N ARG A 182 -1.08 -11.06 17.91
CA ARG A 182 0.38 -11.21 17.97
C ARG A 182 1.05 -10.10 17.15
N VAL A 183 1.80 -9.27 17.86
CA VAL A 183 2.68 -8.22 17.30
C VAL A 183 4.00 -8.33 18.04
N ARG A 184 5.10 -8.53 17.29
CA ARG A 184 6.45 -8.54 17.89
C ARG A 184 6.79 -7.15 18.38
N HIS A 185 7.54 -7.04 19.47
CA HIS A 185 7.92 -5.75 20.08
C HIS A 185 6.70 -4.90 20.50
N ARG A 186 5.55 -5.53 20.81
CA ARG A 186 4.29 -4.83 21.13
C ARG A 186 4.46 -3.76 22.22
N ARG A 187 5.18 -4.08 23.30
CA ARG A 187 5.40 -3.14 24.42
C ARG A 187 6.13 -1.89 23.94
N LEU A 188 7.29 -2.09 23.32
CA LEU A 188 8.10 -1.02 22.72
C LEU A 188 7.31 -0.19 21.70
N LEU A 189 6.65 -0.84 20.72
CA LEU A 189 5.84 -0.16 19.71
C LEU A 189 4.72 0.68 20.33
N LYS A 190 4.04 0.15 21.34
CA LYS A 190 2.95 0.87 22.03
C LYS A 190 3.47 2.11 22.74
N GLU A 191 4.59 2.00 23.45
CA GLU A 191 5.21 3.15 24.12
C GLU A 191 5.56 4.26 23.13
N ILE A 192 6.32 3.94 22.08
CA ILE A 192 6.75 4.91 21.07
C ILE A 192 5.54 5.55 20.37
N LEU A 193 4.55 4.74 19.99
CA LEU A 193 3.39 5.25 19.27
C LEU A 193 2.51 6.15 20.14
N LEU A 194 2.39 5.86 21.44
CA LEU A 194 1.68 6.74 22.37
C LEU A 194 2.40 8.07 22.55
N ASP A 195 3.73 8.05 22.68
CA ASP A 195 4.55 9.26 22.75
C ASP A 195 4.34 10.11 21.47
N VAL A 196 4.43 9.50 20.29
CA VAL A 196 4.24 10.21 19.01
C VAL A 196 2.81 10.76 18.87
N ALA A 197 1.79 9.99 19.26
CA ALA A 197 0.39 10.43 19.22
C ALA A 197 0.11 11.58 20.21
N ALA A 198 0.86 11.65 21.32
CA ALA A 198 0.84 12.75 22.28
C ALA A 198 1.67 13.97 21.83
N GLY A 199 2.24 13.96 20.61
CA GLY A 199 3.05 15.08 20.10
C GLY A 199 4.51 15.08 20.58
N VAL A 200 4.97 14.00 21.20
CA VAL A 200 6.36 13.87 21.66
C VAL A 200 7.25 13.52 20.48
N HIS A 201 7.96 14.52 19.96
CA HIS A 201 8.80 14.38 18.77
C HIS A 201 10.30 14.64 19.03
N SER A 202 10.70 14.92 20.27
CA SER A 202 12.10 15.17 20.64
C SER A 202 12.47 14.51 21.96
N HIS A 203 13.77 14.25 22.16
CA HIS A 203 14.28 13.68 23.41
C HIS A 203 14.00 14.59 24.62
N LEU A 204 14.05 15.91 24.42
CA LEU A 204 13.70 16.87 25.46
C LEU A 204 12.20 16.81 25.80
N ALA A 205 11.33 16.73 24.78
CA ALA A 205 9.90 16.54 25.00
C ALA A 205 9.61 15.22 25.72
N LYS A 206 10.33 14.14 25.38
CA LYS A 206 10.18 12.85 26.07
C LYS A 206 10.58 12.95 27.54
N ARG A 207 11.74 13.52 27.84
CA ARG A 207 12.15 13.79 29.24
C ARG A 207 11.14 14.64 29.98
N TRP A 208 10.61 15.69 29.36
CA TRP A 208 9.57 16.51 29.97
C TRP A 208 8.31 15.69 30.29
N VAL A 209 7.84 14.87 29.36
CA VAL A 209 6.68 14.00 29.60
C VAL A 209 6.95 12.98 30.71
N ASP A 210 8.13 12.36 30.71
CA ASP A 210 8.51 11.30 31.66
C ASP A 210 8.83 11.84 33.06
N ASP A 211 9.52 12.98 33.14
CA ASP A 211 10.02 13.55 34.39
C ASP A 211 9.06 14.60 34.98
N VAL A 212 8.13 15.15 34.18
CA VAL A 212 7.25 16.24 34.60
C VAL A 212 5.77 15.91 34.40
N GLU A 213 5.29 15.66 33.17
CA GLU A 213 3.84 15.54 32.93
C GLU A 213 3.24 14.29 33.60
N ARG A 214 3.83 13.12 33.38
CA ARG A 214 3.32 11.84 33.90
C ARG A 214 3.39 11.75 35.43
N PRO A 215 4.52 12.08 36.10
CA PRO A 215 4.62 11.99 37.55
C PRO A 215 3.70 13.00 38.27
N HIS A 216 3.43 14.16 37.65
CA HIS A 216 2.62 15.22 38.25
C HIS A 216 1.18 15.27 37.73
N GLY A 217 0.77 14.35 36.85
CA GLY A 217 -0.60 14.28 36.34
C GLY A 217 -1.02 15.50 35.50
N LEU A 218 -0.07 16.16 34.85
CA LEU A 218 -0.35 17.37 34.06
C LEU A 218 -1.05 17.02 32.74
N PRO A 219 -1.90 17.91 32.21
CA PRO A 219 -2.46 17.73 30.87
C PRO A 219 -1.34 17.79 29.82
N PRO A 220 -1.48 17.04 28.70
CA PRO A 220 -0.45 16.99 27.66
C PRO A 220 -0.20 18.37 27.05
N TRP A 221 1.06 18.69 26.78
CA TRP A 221 1.46 19.96 26.17
C TRP A 221 0.79 20.18 24.80
N SER A 222 -0.14 21.14 24.73
CA SER A 222 -0.78 21.59 23.49
C SER A 222 0.10 22.62 22.81
N GLY A 223 1.12 22.16 22.08
CA GLY A 223 2.07 23.02 21.38
C GLY A 223 1.42 23.90 20.30
N SER A 224 0.97 25.11 20.67
CA SER A 224 0.74 26.21 19.74
C SER A 224 1.54 27.44 20.17
N MET A 225 2.86 27.31 20.23
CA MET A 225 3.71 28.50 20.20
C MET A 225 3.88 28.91 18.73
N SER A 226 2.87 29.59 18.18
CA SER A 226 3.02 30.32 16.92
C SER A 226 4.10 31.37 17.15
N SER A 227 5.34 31.08 16.75
CA SER A 227 6.36 32.10 16.60
C SER A 227 6.02 32.96 15.37
N ARG A 228 4.94 33.74 15.48
CA ARG A 228 4.82 34.95 14.68
C ARG A 228 5.93 35.88 15.15
N ARG A 229 7.07 35.80 14.46
CA ARG A 229 7.96 36.96 14.36
C ARG A 229 7.07 38.13 13.95
N PRO A 230 7.07 39.27 14.66
CA PRO A 230 6.38 40.46 14.18
C PRO A 230 7.14 40.95 12.94
N GLY A 231 6.77 40.41 11.78
CA GLY A 231 7.14 40.96 10.50
C GLY A 231 6.46 42.32 10.38
N THR A 232 7.28 43.36 10.24
CA THR A 232 6.87 44.72 9.90
C THR A 232 5.91 44.69 8.71
N ARG A 233 4.62 44.91 8.99
CA ARG A 233 3.62 45.10 7.94
C ARG A 233 3.85 46.46 7.31
N ARG A 234 4.43 46.47 6.11
CA ARG A 234 4.25 47.57 5.16
C ARG A 234 2.85 47.41 4.59
N THR A 235 1.90 48.16 5.14
CA THR A 235 0.54 48.25 4.62
C THR A 235 0.60 48.96 3.27
N VAL A 236 0.45 48.23 2.17
CA VAL A 236 0.04 48.84 0.89
C VAL A 236 -1.47 49.00 0.98
N CYS A 237 -1.93 50.26 1.04
CA CYS A 237 -3.32 50.60 0.90
C CYS A 237 -3.77 50.27 -0.53
N THR A 238 -4.58 49.22 -0.70
CA THR A 238 -5.41 49.04 -1.89
C THR A 238 -6.84 49.43 -1.55
N ALA A 239 -7.33 50.45 -2.25
CA ALA A 239 -8.69 50.94 -2.16
C ALA A 239 -9.71 49.88 -2.65
N PRO A 240 -10.94 49.84 -2.11
CA PRO A 240 -11.98 48.93 -2.57
C PRO A 240 -12.61 49.43 -3.88
N PRO A 241 -12.97 48.54 -4.84
CA PRO A 241 -13.78 48.94 -5.97
C PRO A 241 -15.26 49.10 -5.55
N ALA A 242 -15.88 50.18 -6.02
CA ALA A 242 -17.30 50.49 -5.85
C ALA A 242 -18.22 49.55 -6.69
N PRO A 243 -19.52 49.42 -6.35
CA PRO A 243 -20.40 48.41 -6.93
C PRO A 243 -21.09 48.90 -8.21
N CYS A 244 -21.07 48.10 -9.27
CA CYS A 244 -21.89 48.32 -10.46
C CYS A 244 -23.11 47.39 -10.49
N TRP A 245 -24.22 47.99 -10.90
CA TRP A 245 -25.59 47.56 -10.75
C TRP A 245 -26.02 46.39 -11.64
N SER A 246 -27.10 45.76 -11.19
CA SER A 246 -27.89 44.69 -11.80
C SER A 246 -28.61 45.10 -13.10
N TRP A 247 -28.71 44.16 -14.04
CA TRP A 247 -29.84 44.08 -14.98
C TRP A 247 -30.02 42.63 -15.46
N THR A 248 -31.00 41.90 -14.92
CA THR A 248 -31.54 40.70 -15.55
C THR A 248 -33.06 40.77 -15.55
N GLY A 249 -33.58 41.06 -16.74
CA GLY A 249 -34.99 41.05 -17.06
C GLY A 249 -35.59 39.65 -16.93
N ARG A 250 -36.77 39.62 -16.32
CA ARG A 250 -37.68 38.50 -16.20
C ARG A 250 -38.56 38.44 -17.45
N ARG A 251 -38.78 37.26 -18.03
CA ARG A 251 -40.02 36.79 -18.71
C ARG A 251 -39.88 35.28 -18.92
N SER A 252 -40.54 34.45 -18.09
CA SER A 252 -41.90 33.91 -18.29
C SER A 252 -41.93 32.79 -19.34
N ILE A 253 -42.28 31.57 -18.93
CA ILE A 253 -43.46 30.81 -19.38
C ILE A 253 -43.47 29.47 -18.64
N ALA A 254 -44.55 29.24 -17.90
CA ALA A 254 -45.00 27.93 -17.46
C ALA A 254 -46.48 27.83 -17.85
N THR A 255 -46.86 26.78 -18.58
CA THR A 255 -48.24 26.31 -18.61
C THR A 255 -48.25 24.83 -18.95
N ARG A 256 -48.85 24.08 -18.01
CA ARG A 256 -49.64 22.84 -18.11
C ARG A 256 -49.29 21.79 -19.16
#